data_AF-A0A7C3UH01-F1
#
_entry.id   AF-A0A7C3UH01-F1
#
_cell.length_a   1.000
_cell.length_b   1.000
_cell.length_c   1.000
_cell.angle_alpha   90.00
_cell.angle_beta   90.00
_cell.angle_gamma   90.00
#
_symmetry.space_group_name_H-M   'P 1'
#
loop_
_entity.id
_entity.type
_entity.pdbx_description
1 polymer ?
#
loop_
_entity_poly.entity_id
_entity_poly.type
_entity_poly.pdbx_seq_one_letter_code
_entity_poly.pdbx_strand_id
1 'polypeptide(L)' 'GTTSVVAKKLGRKYCGIEIDEFYCCLAEKRLEMADHDKSIQGYVDGVFWERNTLKKHYKANRVFQLKDGVLS' A
#
# COMPACT_ATOMS: atom_id res chain seq x y z
N GLY A 1 -11.48 3.41 -9.36
CA GLY A 1 -11.36 2.91 -7.96
C GLY A 1 -10.03 3.16 -7.24
N THR A 2 -8.86 2.88 -7.84
CA THR A 2 -7.56 2.85 -7.10
C THR A 2 -7.23 4.14 -6.33
N THR A 3 -7.38 5.31 -6.94
CA THR A 3 -7.11 6.60 -6.28
C THR A 3 -8.03 6.83 -5.07
N SER A 4 -9.33 6.55 -5.20
CA SER A 4 -10.30 6.64 -4.11
C SER A 4 -9.95 5.73 -2.93
N VAL A 5 -9.55 4.49 -3.22
CA VAL A 5 -9.10 3.52 -2.21
C VAL A 5 -7.87 4.03 -1.46
N VAL A 6 -6.85 4.52 -2.19
CA VAL A 6 -5.64 5.08 -1.57
C VAL A 6 -5.97 6.32 -0.73
N ALA A 7 -6.80 7.23 -1.24
CA ALA A 7 -7.23 8.41 -0.49
C ALA A 7 -7.98 8.05 0.80
N LYS A 8 -8.88 7.06 0.76
CA LYS A 8 -9.57 6.53 1.94
C LYS A 8 -8.60 5.93 2.97
N LYS A 9 -7.64 5.12 2.52
CA LYS A 9 -6.60 4.53 3.38
C LYS A 9 -5.72 5.60 4.06
N LEU A 10 -5.50 6.73 3.38
CA LEU A 10 -4.77 7.89 3.90
C LEU A 10 -5.64 8.89 4.69
N GLY A 11 -6.93 8.61 4.91
CA GLY A 11 -7.84 9.52 5.62
C GLY A 11 -8.13 10.84 4.87
N ARG A 12 -8.02 10.84 3.54
CA ARG A 12 -8.28 12.02 2.70
C ARG A 12 -9.70 11.99 2.14
N LYS A 13 -10.28 13.17 1.87
CA LYS A 13 -11.53 13.30 1.11
C LYS A 13 -11.32 12.83 -0.34
N TYR A 14 -12.30 12.14 -0.92
CA TYR A 14 -12.24 11.64 -2.30
C TYR A 14 -13.62 11.64 -2.95
N CYS A 15 -13.63 11.70 -4.28
CA CYS A 15 -14.79 11.46 -5.14
C CYS A 15 -14.29 10.71 -6.38
N GLY A 16 -15.01 9.68 -6.82
CA GLY A 16 -14.70 8.94 -8.04
C GLY A 16 -15.92 8.91 -8.96
N ILE A 17 -15.69 9.10 -10.25
CA ILE A 17 -16.70 8.96 -11.31
C ILE A 17 -16.18 7.88 -12.25
N GLU A 18 -17.03 6.92 -12.59
CA GLU A 18 -16.71 5.82 -13.48
C GLU A 18 -17.94 5.54 -14.38
N ILE A 19 -17.69 5.31 -15.67
CA ILE A 19 -18.77 5.17 -16.67
C ILE A 19 -19.28 3.74 -16.76
N ASP A 20 -18.39 2.78 -16.52
CA ASP A 20 -18.70 1.37 -16.59
C ASP A 20 -19.19 0.85 -15.23
N GLU A 21 -20.39 0.30 -15.23
CA GLU A 21 -21.07 -0.18 -14.02
C GLU A 21 -20.28 -1.25 -13.28
N PHE A 22 -19.62 -2.16 -14.01
CA PHE A 22 -18.82 -3.21 -13.41
C PHE A 22 -17.59 -2.63 -12.69
N TYR A 23 -16.93 -1.62 -13.27
CA TYR A 23 -15.83 -0.92 -12.59
C TYR A 23 -16.30 -0.06 -11.40
N CYS A 24 -17.52 0.49 -11.43
CA CYS A 24 -18.15 1.10 -10.26
C CYS A 24 -18.26 0.09 -9.11
N CYS A 25 -18.86 -1.09 -9.36
CA CYS A 25 -19.01 -2.13 -8.34
C CYS A 25 -17.66 -2.61 -7.79
N LEU A 26 -16.66 -2.79 -8.66
CA LEU A 26 -15.30 -3.15 -8.22
C LEU A 26 -14.64 -2.06 -7.36
N ALA A 27 -14.88 -0.78 -7.68
CA ALA A 27 -14.38 0.32 -6.88
C ALA A 27 -15.01 0.33 -5.48
N GLU A 28 -16.33 0.18 -5.40
CA GLU A 28 -17.07 0.12 -4.12
C GLU A 28 -16.62 -1.04 -3.25
N LYS A 29 -16.50 -2.25 -3.80
CA LYS A 29 -15.96 -3.41 -3.06
C LYS A 29 -14.57 -3.12 -2.47
N ARG A 30 -13.69 -2.47 -3.24
CA ARG A 30 -12.34 -2.11 -2.76
C ARG A 30 -12.38 -0.99 -1.71
N LEU A 31 -13.35 -0.08 -1.78
CA LEU A 31 -13.55 0.97 -0.79
C LEU A 31 -14.04 0.41 0.55
N GLU A 32 -14.94 -0.57 0.52
CA GLU A 32 -15.38 -1.32 1.72
C GLU A 32 -14.20 -2.04 2.38
N MET A 33 -13.42 -2.78 1.60
CA MET A 33 -12.22 -3.48 2.13
C MET A 33 -11.18 -2.53 2.75
N ALA A 34 -11.13 -1.28 2.30
CA ALA A 34 -10.20 -0.27 2.82
C ALA A 34 -10.56 0.22 4.24
N ASP A 35 -11.71 -0.15 4.80
CA ASP A 35 -12.02 0.10 6.21
C ASP A 35 -11.22 -0.81 7.15
N HIS A 36 -11.00 -2.05 6.73
CA HIS A 36 -10.33 -3.07 7.54
C HIS A 36 -8.84 -3.23 7.20
N ASP A 37 -8.45 -2.99 5.95
CA ASP A 37 -7.05 -3.02 5.52
C ASP A 37 -6.58 -1.63 5.09
N LYS A 38 -5.75 -0.99 5.93
CA LYS A 38 -5.15 0.32 5.64
C LYS A 38 -3.80 0.23 4.91
N SER A 39 -3.27 -0.97 4.68
CA SER A 39 -1.97 -1.12 4.02
C SER A 39 -2.04 -0.66 2.56
N ILE A 40 -0.99 0.01 2.07
CA ILE A 40 -0.87 0.42 0.68
C ILE A 40 0.43 -0.19 0.15
N GLN A 41 0.35 -0.95 -0.95
CA GLN A 41 1.52 -1.57 -1.53
C GLN A 41 2.53 -0.50 -1.97
N GLY A 42 3.76 -0.59 -1.46
CA GLY A 42 4.81 0.37 -1.76
C GLY A 42 4.66 1.69 -1.00
N TYR A 43 3.90 1.75 0.10
CA TYR A 43 3.83 2.92 0.97
C TYR A 43 4.29 2.54 2.38
N VAL A 44 5.39 3.15 2.83
CA VAL A 44 5.99 2.91 4.15
C VAL A 44 6.54 4.23 4.67
N ASP A 45 6.34 4.50 5.96
CA ASP A 45 6.81 5.70 6.67
C ASP A 45 6.46 7.02 5.95
N GLY A 46 5.24 7.09 5.40
CA GLY A 46 4.74 8.31 4.76
C GLY A 46 5.16 8.49 3.30
N VAL A 47 6.01 7.60 2.76
CA VAL A 47 6.63 7.75 1.43
C VAL A 47 6.27 6.57 0.51
N PHE A 48 6.06 6.88 -0.77
CA PHE A 48 5.89 5.86 -1.81
C PHE A 48 7.25 5.37 -2.32
N TRP A 49 7.44 4.06 -2.26
CA TRP A 49 8.59 3.31 -2.74
C TRP A 49 8.23 2.52 -3.99
N GLU A 50 9.24 2.06 -4.72
CA GLU A 50 9.05 1.20 -5.88
C GLU A 50 8.30 -0.09 -5.48
N ARG A 51 7.29 -0.44 -6.27
CA ARG A 51 6.51 -1.65 -6.04
C ARG A 51 7.33 -2.88 -6.44
N ASN A 52 7.08 -3.99 -5.78
CA ASN A 52 7.66 -5.31 -6.10
C ASN A 52 9.18 -5.44 -5.94
N THR A 53 9.89 -4.43 -5.43
CA THR A 53 11.34 -4.48 -5.15
C THR A 53 11.66 -5.00 -3.74
N LEU A 54 10.70 -4.95 -2.81
CA LEU A 54 10.86 -5.43 -1.42
C LEU A 54 11.33 -6.89 -1.31
N LYS A 55 11.05 -7.76 -2.30
CA LYS A 55 11.59 -9.13 -2.33
C LYS A 55 13.13 -9.17 -2.45
N LYS A 56 13.78 -8.12 -2.97
CA LYS A 56 15.25 -8.01 -3.05
C LYS A 56 15.86 -7.44 -1.76
N HIS A 57 15.14 -6.58 -1.03
CA HIS A 57 15.68 -5.88 0.15
C HIS A 57 15.73 -6.72 1.43
N TYR A 58 14.82 -7.69 1.65
CA TYR A 58 14.91 -8.58 2.83
C TYR A 58 16.07 -9.59 2.79
N LYS A 59 16.72 -9.75 1.63
CA LYS A 59 18.00 -10.47 1.51
C LYS A 59 19.19 -9.55 1.78
N ALA A 60 19.16 -8.31 1.29
CA ALA A 60 20.24 -7.36 1.51
C ALA A 60 20.29 -6.87 2.98
N ASN A 61 19.18 -6.40 3.55
CA ASN A 61 19.15 -5.80 4.90
C ASN A 61 19.42 -6.80 6.03
N ARG A 62 19.07 -8.09 5.88
CA ARG A 62 19.46 -9.13 6.84
C ARG A 62 20.96 -9.41 6.83
N VAL A 63 21.62 -9.25 5.70
CA VAL A 63 23.08 -9.45 5.58
C VAL A 63 23.85 -8.25 6.15
N PHE A 64 23.30 -7.04 6.10
CA PHE A 64 23.89 -5.86 6.75
C PHE A 64 23.68 -5.87 8.28
N GLN A 65 22.49 -6.22 8.78
CA GLN A 65 22.23 -6.27 10.23
C GLN A 65 22.94 -7.42 10.97
N LEU A 66 23.28 -8.52 10.28
CA LEU A 66 24.02 -9.64 10.89
C LEU A 66 25.55 -9.48 10.83
N LYS A 67 26.07 -8.50 10.09
CA LYS A 67 27.53 -8.28 9.95
C LYS A 67 28.09 -7.20 10.89
N ASP A 68 27.24 -6.29 11.38
CA ASP A 68 27.64 -5.17 12.25
C ASP A 68 27.23 -5.41 13.73
N GLY A 69 27.51 -6.61 14.24
CA GLY A 69 26.94 -7.14 15.47
C GLY A 69 26.81 -6.18 16.67
N VAL A 70 25.61 -6.13 17.26
CA VAL A 70 25.39 -5.91 18.69
C VAL A 70 24.12 -6.67 19.08
N LEU A 71 24.26 -7.77 19.82
CA LEU A 71 23.22 -8.30 20.69
C LEU A 71 23.91 -8.91 21.90
N SER A 72 23.89 -8.14 23.00
CA SER A 72 23.78 -8.65 24.37
C SER A 72 22.47 -9.41 24.54
#